data_AF-A0A4R0RGU6-F1
#
_entry.id   AF-A0A4R0RGU6-F1
#
_cell.length_a   1.000
_cell.length_b   1.000
_cell.length_c   1.000
_cell.angle_alpha   90.00
_cell.angle_beta   90.00
_cell.angle_gamma   90.00
#
_symmetry.space_group_name_H-M   'P 1'
#
loop_
_entity.id
_entity.type
_entity.pdbx_description
1 polymer ?
#
loop_
_entity_poly.entity_id
_entity_poly.type
_entity_poly.pdbx_seq_one_letter_code
_entity_poly.pdbx_strand_id
1 'polypeptide(L)'
;MTVTTSENPYVVFGYGSLIFKPPPHVVDQAPGYLKGYVRRFAQKSHDHRGTPENPGRVVTLVHKEDWDAFSGSDPFPDEDVVWGIAYTIDPLYESEVREYLDYREKDGYTLEEIDIYGIEEGKEVVLRHKAYVGVHTPS
;
A
#
# COMPACT_ATOMS: atom_id res chain seq x y z
N MET A 1 6.58 0.42 32.57
CA MET A 1 7.13 0.74 31.25
C MET A 1 6.25 1.81 30.64
N THR A 2 6.76 3.02 30.44
CA THR A 2 6.04 4.10 29.77
C THR A 2 6.13 3.84 28.27
N VAL A 3 5.01 3.48 27.65
CA VAL A 3 4.93 3.43 26.18
C VAL A 3 5.08 4.85 25.69
N THR A 4 6.19 5.15 25.02
CA THR A 4 6.34 6.35 24.21
C THR A 4 5.43 6.17 23.00
N THR A 5 4.21 6.70 23.07
CA THR A 5 3.38 6.88 21.89
C THR A 5 4.15 7.78 20.93
N SER A 6 4.52 7.26 19.76
CA SER A 6 5.03 8.10 18.68
C SER A 6 4.00 9.19 18.38
N GLU A 7 4.45 10.41 18.05
CA GLU A 7 3.54 11.51 17.70
C GLU A 7 2.65 11.18 16.49
N ASN A 8 3.06 10.23 15.65
CA ASN A 8 2.24 9.65 14.58
C ASN A 8 2.12 8.12 14.74
N PRO A 9 0.90 7.56 14.69
CA PRO A 9 0.72 6.11 14.74
C PRO A 9 1.32 5.43 13.49
N TYR A 10 1.81 4.20 13.65
CA TYR A 10 2.24 3.39 12.52
C TYR A 10 1.02 2.89 11.74
N VAL A 11 0.89 3.37 10.50
CA VAL A 11 -0.23 3.04 9.61
C VAL A 11 0.30 2.35 8.36
N VAL A 12 -0.35 1.26 7.96
CA VAL A 12 -0.02 0.48 6.76
C VAL A 12 -1.20 0.54 5.79
N PHE A 13 -0.96 0.88 4.52
CA PHE A 13 -2.00 0.89 3.49
C PHE A 13 -2.05 -0.43 2.71
N GLY A 14 -3.19 -1.13 2.78
CA GLY A 14 -3.44 -2.33 2.00
C GLY A 14 -4.25 -2.04 0.74
N TYR A 15 -3.65 -2.23 -0.43
CA TYR A 15 -4.32 -2.09 -1.74
C TYR A 15 -4.45 -3.40 -2.53
N GLY A 16 -3.94 -4.50 -1.98
CA GLY A 16 -3.89 -5.82 -2.62
C GLY A 16 -4.22 -6.93 -1.64
N SER A 17 -3.31 -7.91 -1.49
CA SER A 17 -3.52 -9.06 -0.62
C SER A 17 -3.79 -8.70 0.85
N LEU A 18 -3.27 -7.56 1.32
CA LEU A 18 -3.53 -7.06 2.67
C LEU A 18 -5.01 -6.75 2.94
N ILE A 19 -5.82 -6.46 1.91
CA ILE A 19 -7.27 -6.24 2.07
C ILE A 19 -7.97 -7.52 2.58
N PHE A 20 -7.53 -8.70 2.11
CA PHE A 20 -8.12 -9.99 2.50
C PHE A 20 -7.34 -10.69 3.62
N LYS A 21 -6.08 -10.33 3.82
CA LYS A 21 -5.22 -10.85 4.90
C LYS A 21 -4.48 -9.68 5.55
N PRO A 22 -5.15 -8.97 6.48
CA PRO A 22 -4.60 -7.82 7.19
C PRO A 22 -3.28 -8.15 7.90
N PRO A 23 -2.44 -7.14 8.20
CA PRO A 23 -1.30 -7.33 9.10
C PRO A 23 -1.77 -7.75 10.49
N PRO A 24 -0.92 -8.40 11.30
CA PRO A 24 -1.23 -8.68 12.71
C PRO A 24 -1.27 -7.37 13.52
N HIS A 25 -1.84 -7.42 14.74
CA HIS A 25 -1.84 -6.32 15.72
C HIS A 25 -2.51 -5.02 15.25
N VAL A 26 -3.52 -5.12 14.38
CA VAL A 26 -4.36 -3.98 13.97
C VAL A 26 -5.28 -3.55 15.12
N VAL A 27 -5.23 -2.27 15.48
CA VAL A 27 -6.08 -1.67 16.53
C VAL A 27 -7.18 -0.78 15.97
N ASP A 28 -7.03 -0.29 14.74
CA ASP A 28 -8.02 0.51 14.03
C ASP A 28 -7.86 0.31 12.51
N GLN A 29 -8.96 0.42 11.76
CA GLN A 29 -8.92 0.36 10.30
C GLN A 29 -9.95 1.31 9.68
N ALA A 30 -9.57 1.95 8.56
CA ALA A 30 -10.45 2.84 7.82
C ALA A 30 -10.30 2.63 6.30
N PRO A 31 -11.40 2.48 5.54
CA PRO A 31 -11.33 2.52 4.09
C PRO A 31 -10.91 3.91 3.62
N GLY A 32 -10.04 3.96 2.62
CA GLY A 32 -9.52 5.20 2.06
C GLY A 32 -8.88 4.98 0.69
N TYR A 33 -8.30 6.03 0.14
CA TYR A 33 -7.68 5.96 -1.17
C TYR A 33 -6.40 6.78 -1.27
N LEU A 34 -5.54 6.38 -2.21
CA LEU A 34 -4.33 7.10 -2.60
C LEU A 34 -4.56 7.86 -3.89
N LYS A 35 -3.82 8.96 -4.06
CA LYS A 35 -3.78 9.77 -5.28
C LYS A 35 -2.39 9.69 -5.92
N GLY A 36 -2.33 9.85 -7.24
CA GLY A 36 -1.05 9.87 -7.98
C GLY A 36 -0.49 8.49 -8.33
N TYR A 37 -1.24 7.41 -8.09
CA TYR A 37 -0.83 6.05 -8.39
C TYR A 37 -1.90 5.32 -9.20
N VAL A 38 -1.47 4.33 -9.97
CA VAL A 38 -2.34 3.36 -10.61
C VAL A 38 -2.12 1.99 -10.01
N ARG A 39 -3.21 1.25 -9.77
CA ARG A 39 -3.13 -0.17 -9.37
C ARG A 39 -3.18 -1.05 -10.62
N ARG A 40 -2.14 -1.83 -10.86
CA ARG A 40 -2.04 -2.73 -12.02
C ARG A 40 -1.43 -4.08 -11.66
N PHE A 41 -1.82 -5.13 -12.38
CA PHE A 41 -1.19 -6.45 -12.32
C PHE A 41 0.13 -6.44 -13.12
N ALA A 42 1.07 -5.57 -12.73
CA ALA A 42 2.30 -5.34 -13.48
C ALA A 42 3.52 -6.07 -12.87
N GLN A 43 3.48 -6.44 -11.60
CA GLN A 43 4.61 -7.04 -10.90
C GLN A 43 4.64 -8.56 -11.10
N LYS A 44 5.82 -9.10 -11.39
CA LYS A 44 6.04 -10.55 -11.51
C LYS A 44 6.01 -11.20 -10.13
N SER A 45 5.36 -12.36 -10.02
CA SER A 45 5.42 -13.20 -8.82
C SER A 45 5.98 -14.57 -9.19
N HIS A 46 7.12 -14.91 -8.61
CA HIS A 46 7.84 -16.16 -8.87
C HIS A 46 7.60 -17.23 -7.78
N ASP A 47 6.96 -16.86 -6.67
CA ASP A 47 6.90 -17.63 -5.43
C ASP A 47 5.47 -17.81 -4.86
N HIS A 48 4.57 -16.85 -5.11
CA HIS A 48 3.21 -16.85 -4.56
C HIS A 48 2.12 -17.17 -5.58
N ARG A 49 2.22 -16.63 -6.80
CA ARG A 49 1.20 -16.75 -7.86
C ARG A 49 1.76 -17.24 -9.20
N GLY A 50 2.97 -17.79 -9.18
CA GLY A 50 3.65 -18.40 -10.31
C GLY A 50 4.81 -19.27 -9.83
N THR A 51 5.69 -19.63 -10.76
CA THR A 51 6.96 -20.31 -10.46
C THR A 51 8.13 -19.49 -11.02
N PRO A 52 9.38 -19.80 -10.65
CA PRO A 52 10.55 -19.14 -11.25
C PRO A 52 10.55 -19.20 -12.78
N GLU A 53 10.15 -20.33 -13.36
CA GLU A 53 10.11 -20.57 -14.81
C GLU A 53 8.88 -19.95 -15.48
N ASN A 54 7.76 -19.87 -14.77
CA ASN A 54 6.49 -19.31 -15.25
C ASN A 54 5.93 -18.31 -14.24
N PRO A 55 6.46 -17.07 -14.19
CA PRO A 55 6.00 -16.08 -13.23
C PRO A 55 4.54 -15.70 -13.48
N GLY A 56 3.79 -15.61 -12.39
CA GLY A 56 2.47 -14.99 -12.39
C GLY A 56 2.59 -13.47 -12.38
N ARG A 57 1.43 -12.79 -12.39
CA ARG A 57 1.35 -11.34 -12.14
C ARG A 57 0.54 -11.04 -10.89
N VAL A 58 1.05 -10.10 -10.09
CA VAL A 58 0.39 -9.59 -8.89
C VAL A 58 0.20 -8.09 -8.99
N VAL A 59 -0.73 -7.57 -8.18
CA VAL A 59 -0.99 -6.14 -8.11
C VAL A 59 0.19 -5.40 -7.50
N THR A 60 0.45 -4.22 -8.05
CA THR A 60 1.41 -3.25 -7.51
C THR A 60 0.90 -1.84 -7.75
N LEU A 61 1.49 -0.86 -7.06
CA LEU A 61 1.28 0.55 -7.33
C LEU A 61 2.40 1.06 -8.24
N VAL A 62 2.00 1.75 -9.31
CA VAL A 62 2.92 2.46 -10.20
C VAL A 62 2.56 3.93 -10.12
N HIS A 63 3.55 4.82 -10.04
CA HIS A 63 3.32 6.25 -10.13
C HIS A 63 2.57 6.57 -11.44
N LYS A 64 1.54 7.41 -11.37
CA LYS A 64 0.71 7.74 -12.54
C LYS A 64 1.55 8.34 -13.67
N GLU A 65 2.53 9.19 -13.34
CA GLU A 65 3.43 9.80 -14.33
C GLU A 65 4.23 8.76 -15.11
N ASP A 66 4.78 7.75 -14.41
CA ASP A 66 5.47 6.64 -15.06
C ASP A 66 4.50 5.85 -15.93
N TRP A 67 3.30 5.53 -15.42
CA TRP A 67 2.30 4.79 -16.17
C TRP A 67 1.87 5.52 -17.45
N ASP A 68 1.63 6.82 -17.38
CA ASP A 68 1.23 7.65 -18.52
C ASP A 68 2.32 7.69 -19.60
N ALA A 69 3.61 7.66 -19.20
CA ALA A 69 4.72 7.55 -20.13
C ALA A 69 4.79 6.19 -20.86
N PHE A 70 4.33 5.11 -20.20
CA PHE A 70 4.35 3.75 -20.76
C PHE A 70 3.07 3.36 -21.51
N SER A 71 1.92 3.90 -21.13
CA SER A 71 0.60 3.36 -21.49
C SER A 71 -0.16 4.23 -22.50
N GLY A 72 0.47 4.55 -23.64
CA GLY A 72 -0.23 5.24 -24.73
C GLY A 72 -1.52 4.55 -25.22
N SER A 73 -1.72 3.27 -24.87
CA SER A 73 -2.91 2.47 -25.19
C SER A 73 -3.77 2.03 -23.98
N ASP A 74 -3.38 2.32 -22.74
CA ASP A 74 -4.20 2.08 -21.52
C ASP A 74 -4.20 3.33 -20.62
N PRO A 75 -4.76 4.45 -21.11
CA PRO A 75 -4.81 5.69 -20.34
C PRO A 75 -5.61 5.48 -19.06
N PHE A 76 -5.02 5.88 -17.94
CA PHE A 76 -5.71 5.87 -16.66
C PHE A 76 -6.39 7.23 -16.44
N PRO A 77 -7.69 7.27 -16.08
CA PRO A 77 -8.39 8.52 -15.86
C PRO A 77 -7.67 9.39 -14.84
N ASP A 78 -7.58 10.70 -15.09
CA ASP A 78 -6.83 11.62 -14.21
C ASP A 78 -7.42 11.72 -12.80
N GLU A 79 -8.71 11.40 -12.64
CA GLU A 79 -9.40 11.41 -11.36
C GLU A 79 -9.43 10.03 -10.66
N ASP A 80 -8.88 8.98 -11.27
CA ASP A 80 -8.94 7.66 -10.64
C ASP A 80 -7.96 7.56 -9.47
N VAL A 81 -8.50 7.10 -8.35
CA VAL A 81 -7.79 6.91 -7.08
C VAL A 81 -7.63 5.42 -6.78
N VAL A 82 -6.61 5.07 -5.99
CA VAL A 82 -6.44 3.67 -5.57
C VAL A 82 -7.09 3.44 -4.21
N TRP A 83 -8.24 2.77 -4.24
CA TRP A 83 -8.93 2.35 -3.02
C TRP A 83 -8.25 1.18 -2.32
N GLY A 84 -8.21 1.28 -1.00
CA GLY A 84 -7.66 0.29 -0.08
C GLY A 84 -8.10 0.54 1.36
N ILE A 85 -7.35 -0.03 2.31
CA ILE A 85 -7.62 0.07 3.74
C ILE A 85 -6.37 0.62 4.45
N ALA A 86 -6.56 1.63 5.29
CA ALA A 86 -5.58 2.10 6.26
C ALA A 86 -5.67 1.23 7.52
N TYR A 87 -4.58 0.55 7.89
CA TYR A 87 -4.49 -0.25 9.10
C TYR A 87 -3.59 0.45 10.12
N THR A 88 -4.16 0.86 11.25
CA THR A 88 -3.42 1.39 12.39
C THR A 88 -2.93 0.22 13.23
N ILE A 89 -1.62 0.13 13.44
CA ILE A 89 -0.98 -0.94 14.21
C ILE A 89 -0.83 -0.52 15.68
N ASP A 90 -1.00 -1.47 16.59
CA ASP A 90 -0.68 -1.27 18.00
C ASP A 90 0.79 -0.82 18.15
N PRO A 91 1.06 0.35 18.77
CA PRO A 91 2.42 0.84 18.98
C PRO A 91 3.35 -0.15 19.70
N LEU A 92 2.80 -1.07 20.50
CA LEU A 92 3.59 -2.11 21.17
C LEU A 92 4.19 -3.14 20.22
N TYR A 93 3.61 -3.30 19.03
CA TYR A 93 3.95 -4.33 18.06
C TYR A 93 4.47 -3.76 16.73
N GLU A 94 4.71 -2.45 16.65
CA GLU A 94 5.18 -1.79 15.42
C GLU A 94 6.40 -2.49 14.82
N SER A 95 7.44 -2.76 15.62
CA SER A 95 8.66 -3.42 15.14
C SER A 95 8.39 -4.81 14.57
N GLU A 96 7.52 -5.60 15.22
CA GLU A 96 7.14 -6.94 14.76
C GLU A 96 6.40 -6.88 13.42
N VAL A 97 5.50 -5.90 13.26
CA VAL A 97 4.76 -5.72 12.01
C VAL A 97 5.66 -5.23 10.89
N ARG A 98 6.63 -4.35 11.16
CA ARG A 98 7.65 -3.93 10.17
C ARG A 98 8.44 -5.13 9.65
N GLU A 99 8.99 -5.94 10.54
CA GLU A 99 9.73 -7.16 10.16
C GLU A 99 8.86 -8.15 9.38
N TYR A 100 7.60 -8.31 9.78
CA TYR A 100 6.63 -9.13 9.07
C TYR A 100 6.39 -8.65 7.64
N LEU A 101 6.23 -7.34 7.44
CA LEU A 101 5.99 -6.74 6.12
C LEU A 101 7.24 -6.80 5.24
N ASP A 102 8.42 -6.53 5.79
CA ASP A 102 9.70 -6.65 5.08
C ASP A 102 9.91 -8.07 4.53
N TYR A 103 9.61 -9.10 5.34
CA TYR A 103 9.68 -10.49 4.89
C TYR A 103 8.63 -10.80 3.81
N ARG A 104 7.41 -10.26 3.96
CA ARG A 104 6.29 -10.49 3.05
C ARG A 104 6.48 -9.80 1.69
N GLU A 105 7.19 -8.67 1.66
CA GLU A 105 7.36 -7.80 0.49
C GLU A 105 8.77 -7.82 -0.12
N LYS A 106 9.64 -8.73 0.35
CA LYS A 106 11.03 -8.93 -0.09
C LYS A 106 11.27 -9.00 -1.61
N ASP A 107 10.25 -9.28 -2.41
CA ASP A 107 10.34 -9.49 -3.86
C ASP A 107 9.78 -8.30 -4.66
N GLY A 108 10.51 -7.18 -4.66
CA GLY A 108 10.34 -6.09 -5.64
C GLY A 108 9.40 -4.96 -5.24
N TYR A 109 9.22 -4.74 -3.93
CA TYR A 109 8.56 -3.55 -3.40
C TYR A 109 9.55 -2.59 -2.75
N THR A 110 9.29 -1.29 -2.89
CA THR A 110 9.92 -0.23 -2.11
C THR A 110 8.88 0.37 -1.19
N LEU A 111 9.27 0.68 0.06
CA LEU A 111 8.38 1.30 1.03
C LEU A 111 8.34 2.82 0.83
N GLU A 112 7.15 3.39 0.66
CA GLU A 112 6.92 4.84 0.60
C GLU A 112 6.01 5.30 1.75
N GLU A 113 6.19 6.56 2.18
CA GLU A 113 5.27 7.24 3.10
C GLU A 113 4.31 8.12 2.29
N ILE A 114 3.00 7.92 2.46
CA ILE A 114 1.95 8.61 1.70
C ILE A 114 0.76 9.01 2.57
N ASP A 115 0.08 10.09 2.18
CA ASP A 115 -1.20 10.47 2.75
C ASP A 115 -2.34 9.59 2.21
N ILE A 116 -3.22 9.14 3.11
CA ILE A 116 -4.44 8.40 2.77
C ILE A 116 -5.62 9.36 2.86
N TYR A 117 -6.41 9.44 1.79
CA TYR A 117 -7.58 10.31 1.69
C TYR A 117 -8.87 9.54 1.94
N GLY A 118 -9.90 10.27 2.35
CA GLY A 118 -11.25 9.74 2.53
C GLY A 118 -12.28 10.87 2.50
N ILE A 119 -13.56 10.52 2.70
CA ILE A 119 -14.66 11.48 2.68
C ILE A 119 -15.29 11.56 4.08
N GLU A 120 -15.27 12.74 4.68
CA GLU A 120 -15.97 13.07 5.92
C GLU A 120 -16.97 14.21 5.66
N GLU A 121 -18.22 14.04 6.05
CA GLU A 121 -19.30 15.02 5.84
C GLU A 121 -19.42 15.51 4.37
N GLY A 122 -19.14 14.63 3.41
CA GLY A 122 -19.19 14.95 1.98
C GLY A 122 -17.99 15.77 1.46
N LYS A 123 -16.96 15.96 2.29
CA LYS A 123 -15.72 16.64 1.91
C LYS A 123 -14.55 15.67 1.96
N GLU A 124 -13.62 15.82 1.03
CA GLU A 124 -12.36 15.10 1.08
C GLU A 124 -11.49 15.62 2.22
N VAL A 125 -10.91 14.69 2.97
CA VAL A 125 -9.97 14.94 4.06
C VAL A 125 -8.79 13.96 3.96
N VAL A 126 -7.66 14.32 4.57
CA VAL A 126 -6.59 13.36 4.82
C VAL A 126 -6.96 12.56 6.07
N LEU A 127 -7.22 11.26 5.91
CA LEU A 127 -7.56 10.36 7.01
C LEU A 127 -6.33 10.01 7.83
N ARG A 128 -5.20 9.75 7.18
CA ARG A 128 -3.94 9.36 7.83
C ARG A 128 -2.78 9.99 7.08
N HIS A 129 -1.89 10.66 7.80
CA HIS A 129 -0.66 11.20 7.24
C HIS A 129 0.47 10.18 7.30
N LYS A 130 1.35 10.19 6.30
CA LYS A 130 2.60 9.39 6.29
C LYS A 130 2.38 7.90 6.57
N ALA A 131 1.32 7.33 6.00
CA ALA A 131 1.11 5.89 6.03
C ALA A 131 2.12 5.17 5.14
N TYR A 132 2.54 4.00 5.56
CA TYR A 132 3.49 3.18 4.82
C TYR A 132 2.77 2.32 3.78
N VAL A 133 3.30 2.30 2.56
CA VAL A 133 2.79 1.51 1.45
C VAL A 133 3.94 0.92 0.64
N GLY A 134 3.85 -0.37 0.30
CA GLY A 134 4.76 -0.99 -0.67
C GLY A 134 4.39 -0.58 -2.09
N VAL A 135 5.30 0.00 -2.86
CA VAL A 135 5.11 0.38 -4.27
C VAL A 135 6.03 -0.44 -5.17
N HIS A 136 5.73 -0.48 -6.47
CA HIS A 136 6.61 -1.14 -7.43
C HIS A 136 8.00 -0.50 -7.43
N THR A 137 9.05 -1.30 -7.31
CA THR A 137 10.41 -0.83 -7.63
C THR A 137 10.60 -0.86 -9.15
N PRO A 138 10.82 0.29 -9.83
CA PRO A 138 11.16 0.29 -11.25
C PRO A 138 12.48 -0.45 -11.45
N SER A 139 12.50 -1.47 -12.31
CA SER A 139 13.69 -2.25 -12.68
C SER A 139 14.29 -1.77 -14.00
#